data_AF-A0A3A8MPD5-F1
#
_entry.id   AF-A0A3A8MPD5-F1
#
_cell.length_a   1.000
_cell.length_b   1.000
_cell.length_c   1.000
_cell.angle_alpha   90.00
_cell.angle_beta   90.00
_cell.angle_gamma   90.00
#
_symmetry.space_group_name_H-M   'P 1'
#
loop_
_entity.id
_entity.type
_entity.pdbx_description
1 polymer ?
#
loop_
_entity_poly.entity_id
_entity_poly.type
_entity_poly.pdbx_seq_one_letter_code
_entity_poly.pdbx_strand_id
1 'polypeptide(L)'
;MFLVMSGKAVLSEPDTSDTSVSAWGEYALVAWMVFRLHRREQLPSELRRQKAMEEWARRPKERHHIFPQAFERRFARKNIDVHQYVIAIDAEVHRRIHRGDAGGPWNRDWEEWLRWHGERARKPAYFEQASRMIQRYGLFGLTMTYWQSVDLAPQPVEDN
;
A
#
# COMPACT_ATOMS: atom_id res chain seq x y z
N MET A 1 -10.07 -14.47 -64.23
CA MET A 1 -10.40 -15.91 -64.21
C MET A 1 -10.26 -16.39 -62.78
N PHE A 2 -11.36 -16.39 -62.03
CA PHE A 2 -11.45 -16.92 -60.68
C PHE A 2 -12.60 -17.92 -60.68
N LEU A 3 -12.28 -19.17 -60.40
CA LEU A 3 -13.21 -20.29 -60.32
C LEU A 3 -13.91 -20.20 -58.94
N VAL A 4 -15.20 -19.86 -58.94
CA VAL A 4 -16.07 -19.97 -57.76
C VAL A 4 -16.73 -21.34 -57.82
N MET A 5 -16.32 -22.24 -56.93
CA MET A 5 -17.05 -23.48 -56.69
C MET A 5 -18.06 -23.25 -55.55
N SER A 6 -19.33 -23.36 -55.92
CA SER A 6 -20.49 -23.33 -55.05
C SER A 6 -20.61 -24.67 -54.31
N GLY A 7 -20.73 -24.62 -52.98
CA GLY A 7 -21.00 -25.79 -52.14
C GLY A 7 -21.90 -25.38 -50.98
N LYS A 8 -23.21 -25.60 -51.14
CA LYS A 8 -24.19 -25.54 -50.05
C LYS A 8 -23.97 -26.75 -49.15
N ALA A 9 -23.61 -26.52 -47.88
CA ALA A 9 -23.83 -27.50 -46.83
C ALA A 9 -24.98 -26.99 -45.96
N VAL A 10 -26.13 -27.63 -46.12
CA VAL A 10 -27.34 -27.44 -45.31
C VAL A 10 -27.02 -27.97 -43.91
N LEU A 11 -26.92 -27.07 -42.92
CA LEU A 11 -26.94 -27.45 -41.52
C LEU A 11 -28.40 -27.67 -41.14
N SER A 12 -28.77 -28.94 -40.98
CA SER A 12 -30.07 -29.36 -40.48
C SER A 12 -30.30 -28.79 -39.08
N GLU A 13 -31.47 -28.21 -38.84
CA GLU A 13 -31.93 -27.85 -37.50
C GLU A 13 -32.01 -29.11 -36.62
N PRO A 14 -31.58 -29.05 -35.34
CA PRO A 14 -31.67 -30.20 -34.47
C PRO A 14 -33.13 -30.49 -34.09
N ASP A 15 -33.52 -31.74 -34.32
CA ASP A 15 -34.78 -32.36 -33.91
C ASP A 15 -34.98 -32.24 -32.39
N THR A 16 -36.01 -31.51 -31.98
CA THR A 16 -36.43 -31.37 -30.58
C THR A 16 -37.25 -32.60 -30.16
N SER A 17 -36.67 -33.79 -30.24
CA SER A 17 -37.29 -35.00 -29.69
C SER A 17 -36.27 -36.08 -29.34
N ASP A 18 -35.17 -35.72 -28.68
CA ASP A 18 -34.34 -36.71 -27.99
C ASP A 18 -34.01 -36.30 -26.56
N THR A 19 -34.71 -36.95 -25.64
CA THR A 19 -34.50 -36.90 -24.19
C THR A 19 -33.17 -37.56 -23.81
N SER A 20 -32.09 -36.79 -23.83
CA SER A 20 -30.84 -37.14 -23.10
C SER A 20 -30.16 -35.91 -22.50
N VAL A 21 -30.95 -35.05 -21.86
CA VAL A 21 -30.42 -34.01 -20.95
C VAL A 21 -30.18 -34.66 -19.58
N SER A 22 -29.05 -35.33 -19.35
CA SER A 22 -28.73 -35.80 -17.98
C SER A 22 -27.28 -36.12 -17.64
N ALA A 23 -26.28 -35.77 -18.46
CA ALA A 23 -24.88 -36.03 -18.07
C ALA A 23 -24.00 -34.79 -18.03
N TRP A 24 -24.12 -33.85 -18.97
CA TRP A 24 -23.15 -32.74 -19.08
C TRP A 24 -23.44 -31.52 -18.19
N GLY A 25 -24.67 -31.38 -17.70
CA GLY A 25 -25.05 -30.28 -16.78
C GLY A 25 -24.57 -30.52 -15.34
N GLU A 26 -24.49 -31.77 -14.90
CA GLU A 26 -24.12 -32.13 -13.54
C GLU A 26 -22.62 -31.93 -13.29
N TYR A 27 -21.75 -32.33 -14.23
CA TYR A 27 -20.30 -32.10 -14.08
C TYR A 27 -19.92 -30.62 -14.10
N ALA A 28 -20.62 -29.80 -14.89
CA ALA A 28 -20.40 -28.36 -14.92
C ALA A 28 -20.85 -27.69 -13.61
N LEU A 29 -22.01 -28.08 -13.06
CA LEU A 29 -22.49 -27.58 -11.77
C LEU A 29 -21.62 -28.05 -10.59
N VAL A 30 -21.17 -29.31 -10.59
CA VAL A 30 -20.24 -29.85 -9.60
C VAL A 30 -18.88 -29.14 -9.69
N ALA A 31 -18.33 -28.94 -10.89
CA ALA A 31 -17.12 -28.15 -11.05
C ALA A 31 -17.30 -26.72 -10.52
N TRP A 32 -18.41 -26.05 -10.84
CA TRP A 32 -18.73 -24.70 -10.35
C TRP A 32 -18.93 -24.66 -8.82
N MET A 33 -19.54 -25.68 -8.23
CA MET A 33 -19.69 -25.83 -6.78
C MET A 33 -18.36 -26.11 -6.07
N VAL A 34 -17.47 -26.92 -6.66
CA VAL A 34 -16.16 -27.28 -6.07
C VAL A 34 -15.21 -26.08 -6.02
N PHE A 35 -15.21 -25.20 -7.03
CA PHE A 35 -14.47 -23.93 -6.98
C PHE A 35 -15.08 -22.91 -6.00
N ARG A 36 -16.37 -23.02 -5.68
CA ARG A 36 -17.06 -22.16 -4.69
C ARG A 36 -16.82 -22.57 -3.24
N LEU A 37 -16.46 -23.83 -2.96
CA LEU A 37 -16.52 -24.38 -1.60
C LEU A 37 -15.19 -24.37 -0.84
N HIS A 38 -14.05 -24.24 -1.51
CA HIS A 38 -12.76 -24.08 -0.83
C HIS A 38 -12.53 -22.60 -0.53
N ARG A 39 -13.12 -22.11 0.58
CA ARG A 39 -12.64 -20.87 1.23
C ARG A 39 -11.14 -21.08 1.43
N ARG A 40 -10.31 -20.40 0.62
CA ARG A 40 -8.85 -20.53 0.72
C ARG A 40 -8.47 -20.26 2.17
N GLU A 41 -7.98 -21.28 2.87
CA GLU A 41 -7.42 -21.08 4.20
C GLU A 41 -6.31 -20.04 4.08
N GLN A 42 -6.41 -18.98 4.87
CA GLN A 42 -5.44 -17.90 4.81
C GLN A 42 -4.06 -18.47 5.15
N LEU A 43 -3.06 -18.11 4.36
CA LEU A 43 -1.68 -18.54 4.60
C LEU A 43 -1.20 -17.97 5.95
N PRO A 44 -0.30 -18.66 6.68
CA PRO A 44 0.25 -18.13 7.93
C PRO A 44 0.89 -16.73 7.78
N SER A 45 1.42 -16.39 6.60
CA SER A 45 1.94 -15.05 6.29
C SER A 45 0.82 -14.00 6.17
N GLU A 46 -0.34 -14.36 5.63
CA GLU A 46 -1.49 -13.47 5.48
C GLU A 46 -2.12 -13.17 6.83
N LEU A 47 -2.27 -14.18 7.69
CA LEU A 47 -2.74 -14.01 9.06
C LEU A 47 -1.79 -13.11 9.88
N ARG A 48 -0.47 -13.31 9.75
CA ARG A 48 0.51 -12.41 10.39
C ARG A 48 0.39 -10.98 9.87
N ARG A 49 0.17 -10.80 8.57
CA ARG A 49 -0.04 -9.48 7.96
C ARG A 49 -1.32 -8.83 8.47
N GLN A 50 -2.44 -9.56 8.53
CA GLN A 50 -3.70 -9.07 9.09
C GLN A 50 -3.54 -8.64 10.54
N LYS A 51 -2.99 -9.50 11.39
CA LYS A 51 -2.71 -9.15 12.80
C LYS A 51 -1.83 -7.91 12.93
N ALA A 52 -0.77 -7.79 12.12
CA ALA A 52 0.08 -6.61 12.13
C ALA A 52 -0.66 -5.35 11.67
N MET A 53 -1.58 -5.46 10.70
CA MET A 53 -2.41 -4.34 10.24
C MET A 53 -3.47 -3.95 11.29
N GLU A 54 -4.07 -4.92 11.99
CA GLU A 54 -5.02 -4.68 13.10
C GLU A 54 -4.33 -4.05 14.30
N GLU A 55 -3.17 -4.57 14.70
CA GLU A 55 -2.34 -3.99 15.75
C GLU A 55 -1.90 -2.58 15.39
N TRP A 56 -1.53 -2.35 14.12
CA TRP A 56 -1.23 -1.02 13.61
C TRP A 56 -2.49 -0.14 13.68
N ALA A 57 -3.65 -0.60 13.25
CA ALA A 57 -4.90 0.17 13.25
C ALA A 57 -5.38 0.56 14.67
N ARG A 58 -5.09 -0.26 15.69
CA ARG A 58 -5.49 -0.01 17.09
C ARG A 58 -4.70 1.09 17.79
N ARG A 59 -3.51 1.44 17.30
CA ARG A 59 -2.64 2.41 17.99
C ARG A 59 -2.95 3.84 17.50
N PRO A 60 -2.83 4.88 18.34
CA PRO A 60 -2.96 6.26 17.88
C PRO A 60 -1.89 6.58 16.83
N LYS A 61 -2.29 7.31 15.78
CA LYS A 61 -1.41 7.75 14.70
C LYS A 61 -1.20 9.26 14.74
N GLU A 62 0.01 9.69 14.42
CA GLU A 62 0.39 11.09 14.34
C GLU A 62 1.08 11.37 13.01
N ARG A 63 0.80 12.54 12.44
CA ARG A 63 1.47 13.01 11.22
C ARG A 63 2.90 13.38 11.55
N HIS A 64 3.84 12.85 10.79
CA HIS A 64 5.26 13.13 10.94
C HIS A 64 5.88 13.58 9.61
N HIS A 65 6.50 14.75 9.60
CA HIS A 65 7.21 15.24 8.40
C HIS A 65 8.50 14.45 8.18
N ILE A 66 8.65 13.89 6.98
CA ILE A 66 9.86 13.19 6.56
C ILE A 66 11.05 14.17 6.48
N PHE A 67 10.78 15.40 6.02
CA PHE A 67 11.74 16.50 6.06
C PHE A 67 11.39 17.41 7.24
N PRO A 68 12.25 17.57 8.26
CA PRO A 68 11.92 18.34 9.45
C PRO A 68 11.58 19.80 9.16
N GLN A 69 10.50 20.28 9.75
CA GLN A 69 10.10 21.68 9.63
C GLN A 69 11.19 22.65 10.16
N ALA A 70 11.98 22.23 11.15
CA ALA A 70 13.13 22.99 11.66
C ALA A 70 14.15 23.40 10.57
N PHE A 71 14.22 22.66 9.46
CA PHE A 71 15.12 22.94 8.34
C PHE A 71 14.37 23.28 7.04
N GLU A 72 13.10 23.65 7.12
CA GLU A 72 12.23 23.93 5.96
C GLU A 72 12.88 24.87 4.94
N ARG A 73 13.47 25.97 5.40
CA ARG A 73 14.19 26.92 4.51
C ARG A 73 15.32 26.27 3.72
N ARG A 74 16.01 25.26 4.28
CA ARG A 74 17.09 24.53 3.58
C ARG A 74 16.52 23.61 2.50
N PHE A 75 15.40 22.95 2.78
CA PHE A 75 14.71 22.08 1.83
C PHE A 75 14.04 22.87 0.70
N ALA A 76 13.45 24.03 1.01
CA ALA A 76 12.85 24.92 0.01
C ALA A 76 13.86 25.36 -1.06
N ARG A 77 15.13 25.63 -0.70
CA ARG A 77 16.22 25.93 -1.67
C ARG A 77 16.52 24.79 -2.65
N LYS A 78 16.01 23.59 -2.38
CA LYS A 78 16.11 22.40 -3.23
C LYS A 78 14.80 22.03 -3.90
N ASN A 79 13.80 22.92 -3.88
CA ASN A 79 12.45 22.67 -4.37
C ASN A 79 11.83 21.44 -3.72
N ILE A 80 11.98 21.32 -2.39
CA ILE A 80 11.34 20.31 -1.55
C ILE A 80 10.41 21.06 -0.60
N ASP A 81 9.11 20.99 -0.86
CA ASP A 81 8.07 21.43 0.07
C ASP A 81 7.87 20.32 1.11
N VAL A 82 8.22 20.60 2.37
CA VAL A 82 8.16 19.62 3.46
C VAL A 82 6.74 19.13 3.72
N HIS A 83 5.72 19.95 3.44
CA HIS A 83 4.32 19.61 3.64
C HIS A 83 3.81 18.55 2.65
N GLN A 84 4.51 18.31 1.54
CA GLN A 84 4.19 17.24 0.59
C GLN A 84 4.67 15.86 1.04
N TYR A 85 5.52 15.80 2.06
CA TYR A 85 6.23 14.58 2.46
C TYR A 85 5.98 14.27 3.94
N VAL A 86 4.77 13.79 4.23
CA VAL A 86 4.32 13.41 5.56
C VAL A 86 4.04 11.91 5.60
N ILE A 87 4.28 11.29 6.75
CA ILE A 87 3.92 9.91 7.02
C ILE A 87 3.12 9.83 8.33
N ALA A 88 1.97 9.15 8.33
CA ALA A 88 1.24 8.87 9.55
C ALA A 88 1.83 7.64 10.24
N ILE A 89 2.48 7.85 11.38
CA ILE A 89 3.18 6.82 12.15
C ILE A 89 2.54 6.63 13.52
N ASP A 90 2.90 5.54 14.19
CA ASP A 90 2.55 5.29 15.59
C ASP A 90 3.02 6.46 16.48
N ALA A 91 2.13 6.98 17.33
CA ALA A 91 2.42 8.09 18.25
C ALA A 91 3.58 7.77 19.20
N GLU A 92 3.78 6.51 19.60
CA GLU A 92 4.92 6.11 20.42
C GLU A 92 6.24 6.24 19.64
N VAL A 93 6.24 5.83 18.37
CA VAL A 93 7.41 6.03 17.48
C VAL A 93 7.67 7.51 17.32
N HIS A 94 6.64 8.33 17.09
CA HIS A 94 6.77 9.78 16.96
C HIS A 94 7.41 10.41 18.21
N ARG A 95 6.90 10.09 19.40
CA ARG A 95 7.48 10.55 20.68
C ARG A 95 8.92 10.08 20.89
N ARG A 96 9.26 8.85 20.49
CA ARG A 96 10.60 8.28 20.66
C ARG A 96 11.63 9.02 19.80
N ILE A 97 11.31 9.32 18.54
CA ILE A 97 12.25 9.96 17.61
C ILE A 97 12.38 11.47 17.80
N HIS A 98 11.37 12.10 18.45
CA HIS A 98 11.39 13.51 18.88
C HIS A 98 11.67 13.68 20.38
N ARG A 99 12.13 12.64 21.07
CA ARG A 99 12.45 12.71 22.50
C ARG A 99 13.61 13.68 22.75
N GLY A 100 13.46 14.54 23.76
CA GLY A 100 14.46 15.52 24.16
C GLY A 100 14.34 16.83 23.39
N ASP A 101 15.40 17.64 23.43
CA ASP A 101 15.34 18.99 22.87
C ASP A 101 15.55 19.02 21.36
N ALA A 102 15.17 20.15 20.75
CA ALA A 102 15.42 20.47 19.34
C ALA A 102 14.86 19.45 18.31
N GLY A 103 13.80 18.72 18.65
CA GLY A 103 13.20 17.68 17.81
C GLY A 103 13.98 16.36 17.85
N GLY A 104 14.76 16.14 18.90
CA GLY A 104 15.31 14.85 19.28
C GLY A 104 16.31 14.23 18.28
N PRO A 105 16.48 12.91 18.33
CA PRO A 105 17.36 12.17 17.41
C PRO A 105 17.06 12.42 15.94
N TRP A 106 15.78 12.57 15.57
CA TRP A 106 15.38 12.81 14.17
C TRP A 106 16.00 14.08 13.59
N ASN A 107 15.83 15.21 14.29
CA ASN A 107 16.40 16.49 13.85
C ASN A 107 17.92 16.50 13.91
N ARG A 108 18.52 15.84 14.91
CA ARG A 108 19.98 15.78 15.07
C ARG A 108 20.67 15.10 13.90
N ASP A 109 20.17 13.95 13.47
CA ASP A 109 20.73 13.22 12.32
C ASP A 109 20.55 14.01 11.01
N TRP A 110 19.42 14.70 10.84
CA TRP A 110 19.21 15.62 9.71
C TRP A 110 20.19 16.78 9.74
N GLU A 111 20.39 17.38 10.91
CA GLU A 111 21.33 18.47 11.10
C GLU A 111 22.76 18.04 10.75
N GLU A 112 23.20 16.89 11.26
CA GLU A 112 24.49 16.29 10.93
C GLU A 112 24.65 16.10 9.42
N TRP A 113 23.68 15.46 8.78
CA TRP A 113 23.75 15.22 7.34
C TRP A 113 23.80 16.54 6.55
N LEU A 114 22.99 17.52 6.93
CA LEU A 114 22.95 18.84 6.31
C LEU A 114 24.22 19.65 6.57
N ARG A 115 24.93 19.45 7.69
CA ARG A 115 26.24 20.08 7.93
C ARG A 115 27.30 19.54 6.98
N TRP A 116 27.32 18.22 6.76
CA TRP A 116 28.33 17.55 5.92
C TRP A 116 28.09 17.71 4.42
N HIS A 117 26.83 17.62 3.98
CA HIS A 117 26.48 17.61 2.56
C HIS A 117 25.95 18.97 2.07
N GLY A 118 25.25 19.68 2.97
CA GLY A 118 24.79 21.05 2.81
C GLY A 118 24.11 21.35 1.48
N GLU A 119 24.39 22.56 0.98
CA GLU A 119 23.82 23.08 -0.25
C GLU A 119 24.44 22.47 -1.52
N ARG A 120 25.56 21.74 -1.40
CA ARG A 120 26.21 21.10 -2.55
C ARG A 120 25.46 19.84 -3.01
N ALA A 121 24.77 19.17 -2.09
CA ALA A 121 23.96 18.01 -2.42
C ALA A 121 22.83 18.36 -3.40
N ARG A 122 22.64 17.48 -4.39
CA ARG A 122 21.50 17.54 -5.32
C ARG A 122 20.26 16.97 -4.66
N LYS A 123 19.08 17.35 -5.16
CA LYS A 123 17.77 16.89 -4.65
C LYS A 123 17.69 15.38 -4.41
N PRO A 124 18.18 14.47 -5.29
CA PRO A 124 18.12 13.02 -5.04
C PRO A 124 18.79 12.58 -3.74
N ALA A 125 19.92 13.17 -3.36
CA ALA A 125 20.63 12.83 -2.13
C ALA A 125 19.81 13.12 -0.86
N TYR A 126 18.90 14.11 -0.90
CA TYR A 126 17.97 14.39 0.19
C TYR A 126 16.94 13.26 0.35
N PHE A 127 16.47 12.68 -0.76
CA PHE A 127 15.54 11.55 -0.73
C PHE A 127 16.22 10.24 -0.35
N GLU A 128 17.48 10.04 -0.76
CA GLU A 128 18.30 8.94 -0.28
C GLU A 128 18.49 9.01 1.23
N GLN A 129 18.83 10.19 1.76
CA GLN A 129 18.92 10.41 3.20
C GLN A 129 17.57 10.19 3.91
N ALA A 130 16.47 10.71 3.35
CA ALA A 130 15.13 10.45 3.90
C ALA A 130 14.82 8.95 3.96
N SER A 131 15.16 8.20 2.91
CA SER A 131 14.96 6.75 2.84
C SER A 131 15.82 6.02 3.88
N ARG A 132 17.06 6.47 4.10
CA ARG A 132 17.93 5.96 5.17
C ARG A 132 17.37 6.25 6.56
N MET A 133 16.84 7.45 6.78
CA MET A 133 16.23 7.87 8.06
C MET A 133 15.00 7.04 8.38
N ILE A 134 14.11 6.82 7.40
CA ILE A 134 12.92 5.97 7.54
C ILE A 134 13.31 4.56 7.99
N GLN A 135 14.31 3.96 7.34
CA GLN A 135 14.81 2.63 7.71
C GLN A 135 15.47 2.61 9.09
N ARG A 136 16.36 3.58 9.37
CA ARG A 136 17.11 3.66 10.64
C ARG A 136 16.19 3.72 11.85
N TYR A 137 15.10 4.49 11.77
CA TYR A 137 14.18 4.70 12.88
C TYR A 137 12.96 3.77 12.85
N GLY A 138 12.81 2.96 11.79
CA GLY A 138 11.68 2.05 11.62
C GLY A 138 10.35 2.79 11.45
N LEU A 139 10.32 3.82 10.60
CA LEU A 139 9.07 4.54 10.31
C LEU A 139 8.23 3.72 9.34
N PHE A 140 7.10 3.20 9.84
CA PHE A 140 6.09 2.51 9.06
C PHE A 140 4.76 3.24 9.18
N GLY A 141 4.13 3.50 8.04
CA GLY A 141 2.95 4.34 8.02
C GLY A 141 2.44 4.66 6.62
N LEU A 142 1.30 5.35 6.58
CA LEU A 142 0.70 5.85 5.35
C LEU A 142 1.38 7.14 4.93
N THR A 143 1.95 7.19 3.72
CA THR A 143 2.49 8.43 3.16
C THR A 143 1.37 9.31 2.63
N MET A 144 1.44 10.60 2.96
CA MET A 144 0.42 11.60 2.68
C MET A 144 1.03 12.98 2.54
N THR A 145 0.23 13.95 2.12
CA THR A 145 0.54 15.38 2.31
C THR A 145 -0.05 15.85 3.64
N TYR A 146 0.49 16.95 4.18
CA TYR A 146 0.04 17.51 5.45
C TYR A 146 -1.46 17.88 5.45
N TRP A 147 -1.96 18.36 4.30
CA TRP A 147 -3.34 18.85 4.13
C TRP A 147 -4.37 17.76 3.85
N GLN A 148 -3.93 16.51 3.59
CA GLN A 148 -4.85 15.40 3.39
C GLN A 148 -5.56 15.05 4.71
N SER A 149 -6.88 15.14 4.70
CA SER A 149 -7.74 14.65 5.79
C SER A 149 -7.87 13.14 5.67
N VAL A 150 -7.22 12.42 6.58
CA VAL A 150 -7.37 10.98 6.78
C VAL A 150 -7.79 10.79 8.23
N ASP A 151 -8.78 9.93 8.48
CA ASP A 151 -9.09 9.53 9.84
C ASP A 151 -7.95 8.66 10.38
N LEU A 152 -7.23 9.23 11.35
CA LEU A 152 -6.08 8.62 12.01
C LEU A 152 -6.44 8.09 13.41
N ALA A 153 -7.72 8.16 13.79
CA ALA A 153 -8.20 7.58 15.03
C ALA A 153 -8.03 6.06 14.98
N PRO A 154 -7.70 5.45 16.13
CA PRO A 154 -7.78 4.01 16.27
C PRO A 154 -9.14 3.48 15.82
N GLN A 155 -9.16 2.52 14.90
CA GLN A 155 -10.42 1.89 14.51
C GLN A 155 -10.87 0.96 15.65
N PRO A 156 -12.14 1.05 16.11
CA PRO A 156 -12.67 0.07 17.05
C PRO A 156 -12.65 -1.30 16.37
N VAL A 157 -12.08 -2.30 17.03
CA VAL A 157 -12.22 -3.68 16.58
C VAL A 157 -13.52 -4.20 17.17
N GLU A 158 -14.46 -4.59 16.31
CA GLU A 158 -15.65 -5.28 16.78
C GLU A 158 -15.23 -6.67 17.29
N ASP A 159 -15.46 -6.92 18.57
CA ASP A 159 -15.34 -8.25 19.16
C ASP A 159 -16.50 -9.10 18.62
N ASN A 160 -16.20 -10.05 17.73
CA ASN A 160 -17.16 -10.98 17.15
C ASN A 160 -16.92 -12.42 17.62
#